data_AF-A0A2C9L0T5-F1
#
_entry.id   AF-A0A2C9L0T5-F1
#
_cell.length_a   1.000
_cell.length_b   1.000
_cell.length_c   1.000
_cell.angle_alpha   90.00
_cell.angle_beta   90.00
_cell.angle_gamma   90.00
#
_symmetry.space_group_name_H-M   'P 1'
#
loop_
_entity.id
_entity.type
_entity.pdbx_description
1 polymer ?
#
loop_
_entity_poly.entity_id
_entity_poly.type
_entity_poly.pdbx_seq_one_letter_code
_entity_poly.pdbx_strand_id
1 'polypeptide(L)'
;MQLINNNTQLSITCMTTKIYPAAQCTFNLPGLISHSHIIYNDSVDYYQSNCTWTSSINKFEVGNYVLEVSFYSTITRNTDFKTTVTTFFQLAPPKSSPIIQIATNGTDSVSRLQENIIYTVICRAPGGVPPITNITVSCGNIIKTMQYGNIFTSPVAFTRNMNGQNCTCTAQHITGFYENNTNSLLTNILCK
;
A
#
# COMPACT_ATOMS: atom_id res chain seq x y z
N MET A 1 -5.24 20.35 2.68
CA MET A 1 -5.69 19.09 2.06
C MET A 1 -4.82 17.97 2.61
N GLN A 2 -5.44 16.86 2.98
CA GLN A 2 -4.76 15.68 3.50
C GLN A 2 -5.09 14.49 2.60
N LEU A 3 -4.06 13.83 2.09
CA LEU A 3 -4.16 12.58 1.36
C LEU A 3 -3.83 11.44 2.33
N ILE A 4 -4.78 10.52 2.51
CA ILE A 4 -4.58 9.31 3.31
C ILE A 4 -4.64 8.13 2.35
N ASN A 5 -3.56 7.37 2.29
CA ASN A 5 -3.46 6.16 1.49
C ASN A 5 -3.37 4.96 2.44
N ASN A 6 -4.49 4.25 2.60
CA ASN A 6 -4.58 3.08 3.45
C ASN A 6 -4.52 1.82 2.59
N ASN A 7 -3.41 1.59 1.87
CA ASN A 7 -3.03 0.40 1.08
C ASN A 7 -4.05 -0.18 0.07
N THR A 8 -5.28 0.31 0.08
CA THR A 8 -6.49 -0.22 -0.57
C THR A 8 -7.45 0.91 -0.92
N GLN A 9 -7.43 2.00 -0.14
CA GLN A 9 -8.28 3.17 -0.32
C GLN A 9 -7.47 4.47 -0.32
N LEU A 10 -7.83 5.35 -1.23
CA LEU A 10 -7.41 6.74 -1.29
C LEU A 10 -8.51 7.57 -0.64
N SER A 11 -8.17 8.31 0.41
CA SER A 11 -9.06 9.27 1.05
C SER A 11 -8.44 10.65 0.93
N ILE A 12 -9.20 11.59 0.38
CA ILE A 12 -8.81 12.98 0.27
C ILE A 12 -9.74 13.79 1.14
N THR A 13 -9.17 14.49 2.10
CA THR A 13 -9.91 15.43 2.93
C THR A 13 -9.39 16.84 2.69
N CYS A 14 -10.28 17.72 2.27
CA CYS A 14 -10.00 19.14 2.13
C CYS A 14 -10.86 19.91 3.12
N MET A 15 -10.20 20.83 3.84
CA MET A 15 -10.84 21.70 4.81
C MET A 15 -10.67 23.13 4.35
N THR A 16 -11.72 23.90 4.50
CA THR A 16 -11.76 25.31 4.19
C THR A 16 -12.46 26.06 5.33
N THR A 17 -11.94 27.24 5.66
CA THR A 17 -12.41 28.08 6.75
C THR A 17 -12.82 29.44 6.19
N LYS A 18 -13.62 30.20 6.95
CA LYS A 18 -14.10 31.54 6.55
C LYS A 18 -15.09 31.52 5.37
N ILE A 19 -16.06 30.62 5.38
CA ILE A 19 -17.11 30.54 4.34
C ILE A 19 -18.47 30.92 4.91
N TYR A 20 -19.33 31.51 4.08
CA TYR A 20 -20.72 31.82 4.43
C TYR A 20 -21.68 31.39 3.30
N PRO A 21 -22.79 30.67 3.60
CA PRO A 21 -23.05 29.87 4.80
C PRO A 21 -22.37 28.48 4.72
N ALA A 22 -22.03 28.01 3.51
CA ALA A 22 -21.39 26.72 3.28
C ALA A 22 -20.66 26.67 1.93
N ALA A 23 -19.67 25.79 1.82
CA ALA A 23 -19.02 25.48 0.54
C ALA A 23 -19.43 24.11 0.01
N GLN A 24 -19.66 24.05 -1.30
CA GLN A 24 -19.71 22.80 -2.05
C GLN A 24 -18.33 22.48 -2.62
N CYS A 25 -18.03 21.20 -2.73
CA CYS A 25 -16.74 20.73 -3.23
C CYS A 25 -16.94 19.82 -4.43
N THR A 26 -16.13 20.05 -5.46
CA THR A 26 -16.03 19.19 -6.63
C THR A 26 -14.61 18.65 -6.67
N PHE A 27 -14.49 17.32 -6.60
CA PHE A 27 -13.23 16.61 -6.81
C PHE A 27 -13.10 16.31 -8.29
N ASN A 28 -12.08 16.87 -8.93
CA ASN A 28 -11.74 16.60 -10.32
C ASN A 28 -10.56 15.62 -10.34
N LEU A 29 -10.90 14.35 -10.64
CA LEU A 29 -9.98 13.27 -10.93
C LEU A 29 -10.17 12.85 -12.37
N PRO A 30 -9.12 12.35 -13.06
CA PRO A 30 -9.31 11.73 -14.36
C PRO A 30 -10.35 10.60 -14.25
N GLY A 31 -11.54 10.83 -14.79
CA GLY A 31 -12.64 9.86 -14.87
C GLY A 31 -13.63 9.81 -13.69
N LEU A 32 -13.56 10.69 -12.68
CA LEU A 32 -14.51 10.66 -11.56
C LEU A 32 -14.83 12.05 -10.99
N ILE A 33 -16.12 12.37 -10.86
CA ILE A 33 -16.63 13.55 -10.16
C ILE A 33 -17.43 13.07 -8.95
N SER A 34 -17.12 13.58 -7.76
CA SER A 34 -17.88 13.30 -6.54
C SER A 34 -18.18 14.58 -5.78
N HIS A 35 -19.33 14.59 -5.11
CA HIS A 35 -19.81 15.68 -4.26
C HIS A 35 -19.78 15.20 -2.80
N SER A 36 -19.21 15.98 -1.89
CA SER A 36 -19.10 15.62 -0.46
C SER A 36 -20.17 16.29 0.40
N HIS A 37 -20.50 15.65 1.53
CA HIS A 37 -21.38 16.20 2.56
C HIS A 37 -20.71 17.29 3.40
N ILE A 38 -21.50 18.30 3.76
CA ILE A 38 -21.08 19.46 4.56
C ILE A 38 -21.21 19.07 6.05
N ILE A 39 -20.12 19.22 6.81
CA ILE A 39 -20.15 19.15 8.27
C ILE A 39 -20.08 20.58 8.81
N TYR A 40 -21.10 20.97 9.58
CA TYR A 40 -21.20 22.30 10.19
C TYR A 40 -20.48 22.32 11.54
N ASN A 41 -19.64 23.33 11.75
CA ASN A 41 -19.18 23.73 13.07
C ASN A 41 -19.50 25.21 13.21
N ASP A 42 -20.41 25.53 14.12
CA ASP A 42 -20.85 26.91 14.34
C ASP A 42 -19.71 27.73 14.94
N SER A 43 -19.20 28.68 14.15
CA SER A 43 -18.46 29.82 14.67
C SER A 43 -19.22 31.09 14.28
N VAL A 44 -19.24 32.06 15.19
CA VAL A 44 -20.25 33.12 15.27
C VAL A 44 -20.32 34.04 14.03
N ASP A 45 -19.29 34.04 13.17
CA ASP A 45 -19.24 34.87 11.96
C ASP A 45 -18.95 34.10 10.65
N TYR A 46 -18.36 32.91 10.73
CA TYR A 46 -18.00 32.13 9.56
C TYR A 46 -18.10 30.62 9.80
N TYR A 47 -18.44 29.88 8.76
CA TYR A 47 -18.52 28.43 8.78
C TYR A 47 -17.22 27.79 8.28
N GLN A 48 -16.97 26.59 8.80
CA GLN A 48 -15.99 25.65 8.30
C GLN A 48 -16.70 24.60 7.45
N SER A 49 -16.08 24.17 6.35
CA SER A 49 -16.58 23.05 5.55
C SER A 49 -15.46 22.03 5.33
N ASN A 50 -15.77 20.77 5.60
CA ASN A 50 -14.89 19.64 5.37
C ASN A 50 -15.46 18.80 4.24
N CYS A 51 -14.65 18.55 3.23
CA CYS A 51 -15.01 17.78 2.06
C CYS A 51 -14.11 16.56 1.98
N THR A 52 -14.71 15.38 2.06
CA THR A 52 -13.99 14.11 1.97
C THR A 52 -14.46 13.32 0.77
N TRP A 53 -13.50 12.83 -0.01
CA TRP A 53 -13.72 11.89 -1.09
C TRP A 53 -12.90 10.62 -0.86
N THR A 54 -13.51 9.48 -1.10
CA THR A 54 -12.86 8.18 -0.96
C THR A 54 -13.05 7.33 -2.22
N SER A 55 -12.01 6.62 -2.63
CA SER A 55 -12.10 5.60 -3.68
C SER A 55 -11.08 4.49 -3.48
N SER A 56 -11.40 3.31 -3.99
CA SER A 56 -10.46 2.20 -4.08
C SER A 56 -9.32 2.54 -5.05
N ILE A 57 -8.08 2.25 -4.65
CA ILE A 57 -6.88 2.55 -5.44
C ILE A 57 -6.75 1.64 -6.66
N ASN A 58 -7.37 0.45 -6.63
CA ASN A 58 -7.40 -0.50 -7.74
C ASN A 58 -8.11 0.01 -9.01
N LYS A 59 -8.78 1.16 -8.95
CA LYS A 59 -9.40 1.82 -10.11
C LYS A 59 -8.43 2.73 -10.88
N PHE A 60 -7.21 2.92 -10.36
CA PHE A 60 -6.19 3.75 -10.96
C PHE A 60 -5.14 2.88 -11.65
N GLU A 61 -4.72 3.31 -12.84
CA GLU A 61 -3.58 2.75 -13.54
C GLU A 61 -2.26 3.22 -12.92
N VAL A 62 -1.15 2.63 -13.35
CA VAL A 62 0.18 3.09 -12.95
C VAL A 62 0.43 4.46 -13.57
N GLY A 63 0.80 5.45 -12.75
CA GLY A 63 1.03 6.80 -13.24
C GLY A 63 1.11 7.87 -12.17
N ASN A 64 1.27 9.11 -12.64
CA ASN A 64 1.20 10.30 -11.82
C ASN A 64 -0.18 10.92 -11.97
N TYR A 65 -0.81 11.23 -10.85
CA TYR A 65 -2.14 11.77 -10.80
C TYR A 65 -2.11 13.17 -10.23
N VAL A 66 -2.82 14.06 -10.90
CA VAL A 66 -3.12 15.40 -10.42
C VAL A 66 -4.55 15.38 -9.92
N LEU A 67 -4.71 15.75 -8.66
CA LEU A 67 -6.02 15.93 -8.05
C LEU A 67 -6.28 17.41 -7.89
N GLU A 68 -7.43 17.87 -8.39
CA GLU A 68 -7.90 19.22 -8.15
C GLU A 68 -9.20 19.19 -7.34
N VAL A 69 -9.25 19.97 -6.27
CA VAL A 69 -10.47 20.16 -5.48
C VAL A 69 -10.90 21.60 -5.60
N SER A 70 -12.11 21.80 -6.12
CA SER A 70 -12.71 23.11 -6.31
C SER A 70 -13.78 23.37 -5.26
N PHE A 71 -13.70 24.52 -4.60
CA PHE A 71 -14.69 24.97 -3.63
C PHE A 71 -15.56 26.08 -4.21
N TYR A 72 -16.86 25.98 -3.99
CA TYR A 72 -17.86 26.95 -4.45
C TYR A 72 -18.69 27.43 -3.26
N SER A 73 -18.86 28.75 -3.13
CA SER A 73 -19.83 29.29 -2.18
C SER A 73 -21.25 28.94 -2.65
N THR A 74 -22.11 28.57 -1.69
CA THR A 74 -23.50 28.21 -1.96
C THR A 74 -24.42 29.41 -2.25
N ILE A 75 -23.98 30.65 -1.95
CA ILE A 75 -24.80 31.86 -2.15
C ILE A 75 -24.59 32.44 -3.55
N THR A 76 -23.34 32.46 -4.02
CA THR A 76 -23.00 33.01 -5.32
C THR A 76 -23.28 31.93 -6.36
N ARG A 77 -24.40 32.03 -7.09
CA ARG A 77 -24.76 31.16 -8.22
C ARG A 77 -23.72 31.15 -9.36
N ASN A 78 -22.67 31.96 -9.27
CA ASN A 78 -21.58 32.04 -10.22
C ASN A 78 -20.28 31.46 -9.66
N THR A 79 -19.50 30.90 -10.59
CA THR A 79 -18.12 30.43 -10.46
C THR A 79 -17.10 31.48 -10.01
N ASP A 80 -17.53 32.70 -9.69
CA ASP A 80 -16.68 33.88 -9.47
C ASP A 80 -15.80 33.75 -8.21
N PHE A 81 -16.22 32.93 -7.24
CA PHE A 81 -15.44 32.63 -6.04
C PHE A 81 -15.11 31.13 -5.97
N LYS A 82 -14.29 30.69 -6.93
CA LYS A 82 -13.71 29.34 -6.95
C LYS A 82 -12.30 29.39 -6.37
N THR A 83 -12.04 28.62 -5.31
CA THR A 83 -10.66 28.28 -4.94
C THR A 83 -10.38 26.84 -5.33
N THR A 84 -9.22 26.61 -5.94
CA THR A 84 -8.78 25.30 -6.40
C THR A 84 -7.52 24.93 -5.63
N VAL A 85 -7.51 23.74 -5.04
CA VAL A 85 -6.32 23.20 -4.39
C VAL A 85 -5.89 21.94 -5.13
N THR A 86 -4.62 21.91 -5.52
CA THR A 86 -4.03 20.80 -6.28
C THR A 86 -3.13 19.95 -5.39
N THR A 87 -3.21 18.62 -5.53
CA THR A 87 -2.24 17.69 -4.95
C THR A 87 -1.84 16.63 -5.95
N PHE A 88 -0.71 15.99 -5.70
CA PHE A 88 -0.13 14.98 -6.57
C PHE A 88 -0.03 13.67 -5.81
N PHE A 89 -0.37 12.57 -6.47
CA PHE A 89 -0.05 11.24 -5.97
C PHE A 89 0.49 10.37 -7.10
N GLN A 90 1.33 9.41 -6.73
CA GLN A 90 1.95 8.48 -7.66
C GLN A 90 1.48 7.07 -7.35
N LEU A 91 1.12 6.32 -8.39
CA LEU A 91 0.96 4.88 -8.34
C LEU A 91 2.11 4.26 -9.14
N ALA A 92 2.99 3.53 -8.47
CA ALA A 92 4.16 2.93 -9.09
C ALA A 92 4.28 1.46 -8.66
N PRO A 93 4.44 0.52 -9.61
CA PRO A 93 4.66 -0.87 -9.27
C PRO A 93 6.03 -1.04 -8.59
N PRO A 94 6.22 -2.14 -7.86
CA PRO A 94 7.52 -2.54 -7.35
C PRO A 94 8.55 -2.69 -8.48
N LYS A 95 9.81 -2.38 -8.16
CA LYS A 95 10.91 -2.41 -9.15
C LYS A 95 11.43 -3.81 -9.48
N SER A 96 11.22 -4.78 -8.60
CA SER A 96 11.71 -6.15 -8.78
C SER A 96 10.93 -7.17 -7.97
N SER A 97 11.08 -8.43 -8.36
CA SER A 97 10.53 -9.60 -7.69
C SER A 97 11.04 -9.72 -6.25
N PRO A 98 10.34 -10.45 -5.35
CA PRO A 98 10.81 -10.70 -4.01
C PRO A 98 12.12 -11.48 -4.04
N ILE A 99 12.92 -11.36 -2.99
CA ILE A 99 14.17 -12.09 -2.81
C ILE A 99 14.04 -12.92 -1.55
N ILE A 100 14.22 -14.23 -1.67
CA ILE A 100 14.28 -15.15 -0.54
C ILE A 100 15.71 -15.58 -0.28
N GLN A 101 16.11 -15.59 0.99
CA GLN A 101 17.42 -15.98 1.45
C GLN A 101 17.27 -16.79 2.74
N ILE A 102 18.08 -17.84 2.88
CA ILE A 102 18.19 -18.61 4.12
C ILE A 102 19.59 -18.35 4.68
N ALA A 103 19.67 -17.93 5.94
CA ALA A 103 20.93 -17.58 6.57
C ALA A 103 21.13 -18.24 7.93
N THR A 104 22.37 -18.58 8.25
CA THR A 104 22.81 -18.89 9.61
C THR A 104 23.15 -17.58 10.31
N ASN A 105 22.50 -17.29 11.44
CA ASN A 105 22.72 -16.05 12.21
C ASN A 105 22.50 -14.74 11.43
N GLY A 106 21.77 -14.78 10.31
CA GLY A 106 21.30 -13.58 9.59
C GLY A 106 22.30 -12.93 8.63
N THR A 107 23.53 -13.44 8.47
CA THR A 107 24.56 -12.80 7.63
C THR A 107 24.96 -13.59 6.39
N ASP A 108 25.03 -14.92 6.46
CA ASP A 108 25.55 -15.75 5.36
C ASP A 108 24.46 -16.58 4.69
N SER A 109 24.30 -16.42 3.37
CA SER A 109 23.42 -17.28 2.56
C SER A 109 23.91 -18.72 2.58
N VAL A 110 23.05 -19.64 3.01
CA VAL A 110 23.37 -21.05 3.07
C VAL A 110 22.60 -21.81 1.99
N SER A 111 23.34 -22.55 1.16
CA SER A 111 22.78 -23.42 0.10
C SER A 111 22.53 -24.85 0.55
N ARG A 112 23.15 -25.28 1.66
CA ARG A 112 23.04 -26.63 2.23
C ARG A 112 22.62 -26.54 3.69
N LEU A 113 21.42 -27.03 3.97
CA LEU A 113 20.81 -26.97 5.29
C LEU A 113 21.09 -28.28 6.03
N GLN A 114 21.28 -28.22 7.34
CA GLN A 114 21.40 -29.40 8.19
C GLN A 114 20.08 -29.64 8.89
N GLU A 115 19.71 -30.92 9.00
CA GLU A 115 18.49 -31.32 9.69
C GLU A 115 18.51 -30.90 11.18
N ASN A 116 17.36 -30.41 11.66
CA ASN A 116 17.14 -29.96 13.04
C ASN A 116 18.01 -28.78 13.50
N ILE A 117 18.60 -28.02 12.56
CA ILE A 117 19.22 -26.73 12.84
C ILE A 117 18.25 -25.60 12.51
N ILE A 118 18.23 -24.58 13.37
CA ILE A 118 17.42 -23.38 13.18
C ILE A 118 18.18 -22.42 12.25
N TYR A 119 17.56 -22.10 11.12
CA TYR A 119 18.03 -21.09 10.18
C TYR A 119 17.06 -19.92 10.16
N THR A 120 17.55 -18.75 9.76
CA THR A 120 16.72 -17.56 9.56
C THR A 120 16.31 -17.48 8.10
N VAL A 121 15.01 -17.58 7.84
CA VAL A 121 14.44 -17.30 6.50
C VAL A 121 14.16 -15.81 6.43
N ILE A 122 14.77 -15.16 5.44
CA ILE A 122 14.61 -13.74 5.16
C ILE A 122 13.93 -13.63 3.80
N CYS A 123 12.80 -12.95 3.75
CA CYS A 123 12.23 -12.50 2.48
C CYS A 123 12.18 -10.99 2.42
N ARG A 124 12.71 -10.43 1.33
CA ARG A 124 12.65 -9.00 1.04
C ARG A 124 11.84 -8.80 -0.23
N ALA A 125 10.71 -8.11 -0.11
CA ALA A 125 9.90 -7.71 -1.25
C ALA A 125 10.07 -6.20 -1.46
N PRO A 126 10.64 -5.76 -2.59
CA PRO A 126 10.77 -4.34 -2.93
C PRO A 126 9.43 -3.62 -2.85
N GLY A 127 9.36 -2.47 -2.18
CA GLY A 127 8.12 -1.69 -2.14
C GLY A 127 7.73 -1.11 -3.51
N GLY A 128 6.47 -0.69 -3.61
CA GLY A 128 5.99 0.25 -4.62
C GLY A 128 5.36 1.45 -3.94
N VAL A 129 4.57 2.21 -4.70
CA VAL A 129 3.63 3.20 -4.15
C VAL A 129 2.23 2.78 -4.57
N PRO A 130 1.32 2.44 -3.63
CA PRO A 130 1.48 2.35 -2.17
C PRO A 130 2.42 1.23 -1.70
N PRO A 131 2.82 1.18 -0.42
CA PRO A 131 3.59 0.06 0.11
C PRO A 131 2.85 -1.28 0.00
N ILE A 132 3.62 -2.37 0.09
CA ILE A 132 3.12 -3.76 0.03
C ILE A 132 2.13 -4.03 1.17
N THR A 133 1.11 -4.85 0.86
CA THR A 133 0.05 -5.23 1.81
C THR A 133 0.46 -6.41 2.68
N ASN A 134 0.97 -7.48 2.09
CA ASN A 134 1.46 -8.65 2.81
C ASN A 134 2.68 -9.28 2.13
N ILE A 135 3.42 -10.05 2.92
CA ILE A 135 4.48 -10.96 2.46
C ILE A 135 4.16 -12.33 3.02
N THR A 136 4.15 -13.34 2.15
CA THR A 136 3.93 -14.74 2.53
C THR A 136 5.14 -15.57 2.13
N VAL A 137 5.68 -16.29 3.11
CA VAL A 137 6.77 -17.26 2.94
C VAL A 137 6.22 -18.65 3.18
N SER A 138 6.49 -19.55 2.24
CA SER A 138 6.10 -20.96 2.31
C SER A 138 7.32 -21.85 2.06
N CYS A 139 7.79 -22.51 3.11
CA CYS A 139 8.89 -23.48 3.10
C CYS A 139 8.36 -24.85 3.51
N GLY A 140 7.96 -25.65 2.53
CA GLY A 140 7.33 -26.95 2.77
C GLY A 140 6.06 -26.83 3.60
N ASN A 141 6.05 -27.41 4.80
CA ASN A 141 4.89 -27.37 5.70
C ASN A 141 4.78 -26.06 6.51
N ILE A 142 5.74 -25.14 6.35
CA ILE A 142 5.77 -23.88 7.08
C ILE A 142 5.25 -22.78 6.19
N ILE A 143 4.08 -22.23 6.55
CA ILE A 143 3.49 -21.06 5.90
C ILE A 143 3.40 -19.96 6.95
N LYS A 144 4.04 -18.82 6.68
CA LYS A 144 3.96 -17.63 7.52
C LYS A 144 3.67 -16.41 6.67
N THR A 145 2.74 -15.59 7.15
CA THR A 145 2.35 -14.35 6.50
C THR A 145 2.55 -13.20 7.47
N MET A 146 3.21 -12.14 6.99
CA MET A 146 3.31 -10.87 7.70
C MET A 146 2.40 -9.85 7.01
N GLN A 147 1.57 -9.21 7.81
CA GLN A 147 0.73 -8.10 7.40
C GLN A 147 1.55 -6.83 7.58
N TYR A 148 1.65 -6.04 6.51
CA TYR A 148 2.37 -4.77 6.46
C TYR A 148 3.89 -4.89 6.67
N GLY A 149 4.65 -4.31 5.75
CA GLY A 149 6.12 -4.33 5.76
C GLY A 149 6.71 -4.98 4.51
N ASN A 150 7.97 -4.64 4.23
CA ASN A 150 8.70 -5.05 3.04
C ASN A 150 9.76 -6.14 3.31
N ILE A 151 10.00 -6.47 4.58
CA ILE A 151 10.99 -7.46 5.00
C ILE A 151 10.37 -8.41 6.02
N PHE A 152 10.32 -9.69 5.69
CA PHE A 152 9.93 -10.77 6.58
C PHE A 152 11.17 -11.51 7.06
N THR A 153 11.25 -11.78 8.36
CA THR A 153 12.33 -12.55 8.98
C THR A 153 11.74 -13.55 9.97
N SER A 154 12.07 -14.84 9.83
CA SER A 154 11.60 -15.85 10.77
C SER A 154 12.58 -17.00 10.98
N PRO A 155 12.78 -17.45 12.24
CA PRO A 155 13.52 -18.68 12.50
C PRO A 155 12.69 -19.90 12.07
N VAL A 156 13.36 -20.84 11.40
CA VAL A 156 12.80 -22.07 10.87
C VAL A 156 13.76 -23.22 11.14
N ALA A 157 13.26 -24.29 11.78
CA ALA A 157 13.97 -25.56 11.85
C ALA A 157 13.61 -26.39 10.61
N PHE A 158 14.60 -26.74 9.81
CA PHE A 158 14.40 -27.55 8.61
C PHE A 158 14.45 -29.05 8.95
N THR A 159 13.47 -29.79 8.47
CA THR A 159 13.32 -31.25 8.67
C THR A 159 13.47 -31.99 7.35
N ARG A 160 13.88 -33.26 7.38
CA ARG A 160 14.17 -34.04 6.16
C ARG A 160 13.02 -34.13 5.16
N ASN A 161 11.77 -34.10 5.61
CA ASN A 161 10.58 -34.07 4.73
C ASN A 161 10.49 -32.80 3.86
N MET A 162 11.22 -31.73 4.20
CA MET A 162 11.32 -30.51 3.41
C MET A 162 12.41 -30.59 2.35
N ASN A 163 13.19 -31.68 2.25
CA ASN A 163 14.27 -31.79 1.27
C ASN A 163 13.73 -31.85 -0.16
N GLY A 164 14.31 -31.07 -1.07
CA GLY A 164 13.86 -30.96 -2.46
C GLY A 164 12.56 -30.18 -2.64
N GLN A 165 12.04 -29.54 -1.59
CA GLN A 165 10.87 -28.66 -1.68
C GLN A 165 11.29 -27.22 -1.99
N ASN A 166 10.37 -26.42 -2.52
CA ASN A 166 10.63 -25.02 -2.78
C ASN A 166 10.22 -24.17 -1.59
N CYS A 167 11.18 -23.43 -1.03
CA CYS A 167 10.92 -22.27 -0.20
C CYS A 167 10.52 -21.12 -1.11
N THR A 168 9.25 -20.73 -1.07
CA THR A 168 8.71 -19.65 -1.89
C THR A 168 8.53 -18.39 -1.05
N CYS A 169 8.84 -17.24 -1.63
CA CYS A 169 8.39 -15.96 -1.12
C CYS A 169 7.51 -15.25 -2.14
N THR A 170 6.35 -14.82 -1.65
CA THR A 170 5.35 -14.06 -2.38
C THR A 170 5.05 -12.78 -1.62
N ALA A 171 4.68 -11.74 -2.35
CA ALA A 171 4.24 -10.47 -1.79
C ALA A 171 2.94 -10.05 -2.48
N GLN A 172 2.16 -9.18 -1.87
CA GLN A 172 0.96 -8.65 -2.50
C GLN A 172 1.02 -7.14 -2.58
N HIS A 173 1.01 -6.65 -3.82
CA HIS A 173 0.95 -5.23 -4.13
C HIS A 173 -0.32 -4.94 -4.94
N ILE A 174 -0.90 -3.77 -4.77
CA ILE A 174 -2.19 -3.42 -5.37
C ILE A 174 -2.18 -3.42 -6.91
N THR A 175 -1.01 -3.26 -7.52
CA THR A 175 -0.84 -3.33 -8.98
C THR A 175 -0.80 -4.78 -9.51
N GLY A 176 -0.91 -5.81 -8.66
CA GLY A 176 -0.82 -7.22 -9.06
C GLY A 176 0.58 -7.68 -9.49
N PHE A 177 1.61 -6.83 -9.39
CA PHE A 177 2.97 -7.10 -9.92
C PHE A 177 3.56 -8.45 -9.46
N TYR A 178 3.23 -8.86 -8.23
CA TYR A 178 3.78 -10.07 -7.61
C TYR A 178 3.01 -11.35 -7.89
N GLU A 179 1.82 -11.29 -8.50
CA GLU A 179 1.02 -12.48 -8.84
C GLU A 179 1.77 -13.40 -9.82
N ASN A 180 2.58 -12.79 -10.70
CA ASN A 180 3.39 -13.51 -11.69
C ASN A 180 4.89 -13.55 -11.36
N ASN A 181 5.31 -12.97 -10.22
CA ASN A 181 6.71 -12.74 -9.88
C ASN A 181 7.03 -13.29 -8.50
N THR A 182 7.00 -14.62 -8.38
CA THR A 182 7.38 -15.34 -7.16
C THR A 182 8.84 -15.72 -7.19
N ASN A 183 9.51 -15.72 -6.03
CA ASN A 183 10.87 -16.24 -5.92
C ASN A 183 10.87 -17.53 -5.13
N SER A 184 11.57 -18.55 -5.63
CA SER A 184 11.64 -19.87 -5.04
C SER A 184 13.09 -20.32 -4.88
N LEU A 185 13.44 -20.81 -3.70
CA LEU A 185 14.72 -21.42 -3.39
C LEU A 185 14.51 -22.91 -3.07
N LEU A 186 15.23 -23.78 -3.77
CA LEU A 186 15.18 -25.22 -3.50
C LEU A 186 15.96 -25.54 -2.23
N THR A 187 15.33 -26.26 -1.30
CA THR A 187 15.96 -26.70 -0.06
C THR A 187 16.77 -27.97 -0.29
N ASN A 188 18.05 -27.95 0.10
CA ASN A 188 18.93 -29.12 0.08
C ASN A 188 19.35 -29.44 1.52
N ILE A 189 18.76 -30.48 2.10
CA ILE A 189 18.94 -30.84 3.51
C ILE A 189 19.87 -32.05 3.62
N LEU A 190 21.01 -31.85 4.25
CA LEU A 190 22.01 -32.87 4.52
C LEU A 190 21.64 -33.68 5.77
N CYS A 191 21.91 -34.99 5.71
CA CYS A 191 21.83 -35.86 6.88
C CYS A 191 22.94 -35.49 7.87
N LYS A 192 22.63 -35.66 9.15
CA LYS A 192 23.62 -35.59 10.22
C LYS A 192 24.46 -36.87 10.26
#